data_AF-A0A924MMP9-F1
#
_entry.id   AF-A0A924MMP9-F1
#
_cell.length_a   1.000
_cell.length_b   1.000
_cell.length_c   1.000
_cell.angle_alpha   90.00
_cell.angle_beta   90.00
_cell.angle_gamma   90.00
#
_symmetry.space_group_name_H-M   'P 1'
#
loop_
_entity.id
_entity.type
_entity.pdbx_description
1 polymer ?
#
loop_
_entity_poly.entity_id
_entity_poly.type
_entity_poly.pdbx_seq_one_letter_code
_entity_poly.pdbx_strand_id
1 'polypeptide(L)'
;AIFAALLFGTGNRVAATEFAFLIGIPTMFAATGYELLHVVRAGGVAGENWTALGVAFVTSAITAFVVVKWLLAYIQTHRFTVFSIYRIGLGVALLVLLPAGF
;
A
#
# COMPACT_ATOMS: atom_id res chain seq x y z
N ALA A 1 -1.68 -8.42 7.34
CA ALA A 1 -2.83 -8.02 8.18
C ALA A 1 -4.11 -8.78 7.82
N ILE A 2 -4.73 -8.59 6.64
CA ILE A 2 -6.04 -9.19 6.29
C ILE A 2 -6.07 -10.72 6.43
N PHE A 3 -5.12 -11.45 5.83
CA PHE A 3 -5.05 -12.91 5.96
C PHE A 3 -4.84 -13.38 7.41
N ALA A 4 -4.04 -12.64 8.19
CA ALA A 4 -3.84 -12.94 9.60
C ALA A 4 -5.14 -12.74 10.41
N ALA A 5 -5.86 -11.64 10.18
CA ALA A 5 -7.17 -11.40 10.80
C ALA A 5 -8.19 -12.49 10.45
N LEU A 6 -8.22 -12.94 9.18
CA LEU A 6 -9.06 -14.06 8.74
C LEU A 6 -8.67 -15.39 9.42
N LEU A 7 -7.36 -15.64 9.62
CA LEU A 7 -6.86 -16.80 10.35
C LEU A 7 -7.24 -16.78 11.85
N PHE A 8 -7.27 -15.60 12.46
CA PHE A 8 -7.72 -15.40 13.86
C PHE A 8 -9.24 -15.43 14.05
N GLY A 9 -10.00 -15.89 13.04
CA GLY A 9 -11.43 -16.17 13.19
C GLY A 9 -12.37 -14.98 12.96
N THR A 10 -11.89 -13.87 12.40
CA THR A 10 -12.81 -12.83 11.89
C THR A 10 -13.54 -13.39 10.66
N GLY A 11 -14.70 -14.02 10.86
CA GLY A 11 -15.50 -14.63 9.78
C GLY A 11 -15.99 -13.63 8.73
N ASN A 12 -15.88 -12.32 9.01
CA ASN A 12 -16.26 -11.25 8.11
C ASN A 12 -15.04 -10.62 7.41
N ARG A 13 -14.92 -10.86 6.10
CA ARG A 13 -13.85 -10.35 5.23
C ARG A 13 -13.81 -8.82 5.15
N VAL A 14 -14.97 -8.18 5.28
CA VAL A 14 -15.09 -6.72 5.29
C VAL A 14 -14.46 -6.17 6.58
N ALA A 15 -14.85 -6.70 7.73
CA ALA A 15 -14.31 -6.30 9.02
C ALA A 15 -12.79 -6.54 9.13
N ALA A 16 -12.29 -7.68 8.61
CA ALA A 16 -10.86 -7.96 8.55
C ALA A 16 -10.08 -6.95 7.70
N THR A 17 -10.71 -6.43 6.64
CA THR A 17 -10.12 -5.43 5.74
C THR A 17 -10.14 -4.04 6.39
N GLU A 18 -11.25 -3.64 7.01
CA GLU A 18 -11.36 -2.37 7.76
C GLU A 18 -10.36 -2.31 8.92
N PHE A 19 -10.23 -3.40 9.67
CA PHE A 19 -9.23 -3.52 10.74
C PHE A 19 -7.80 -3.37 10.20
N ALA A 20 -7.50 -3.99 9.06
CA ALA A 20 -6.19 -3.85 8.42
C ALA A 20 -5.92 -2.41 7.96
N PHE A 21 -6.95 -1.69 7.49
CA PHE A 21 -6.83 -0.27 7.16
C PHE A 21 -6.60 0.60 8.39
N LEU A 22 -7.34 0.35 9.48
CA LEU A 22 -7.18 1.08 10.73
C LEU A 22 -5.77 0.96 11.31
N ILE A 23 -5.16 -0.23 11.26
CA ILE A 23 -3.75 -0.44 11.65
C ILE A 23 -2.78 0.15 10.61
N GLY A 24 -3.18 0.17 9.33
CA GLY A 24 -2.41 0.79 8.26
C GLY A 24 -2.13 2.28 8.52
N ILE A 25 -3.06 3.01 9.14
CA ILE A 25 -2.91 4.43 9.43
C ILE A 25 -1.68 4.70 10.32
N PRO A 26 -1.58 4.23 11.58
CA PRO A 26 -0.45 4.56 12.45
C PRO A 26 0.88 4.01 11.91
N THR A 27 0.86 2.85 11.24
CA THR A 27 2.07 2.24 10.69
C THR A 27 2.64 3.04 9.52
N MET A 28 1.80 3.44 8.56
CA MET A 28 2.22 4.26 7.43
C MET A 28 2.60 5.68 7.87
N PHE A 29 1.88 6.28 8.82
CA PHE A 29 2.28 7.58 9.39
C PHE A 29 3.66 7.52 10.06
N ALA A 30 3.92 6.47 10.84
CA ALA A 30 5.23 6.28 11.48
C ALA A 30 6.34 6.08 10.45
N ALA A 31 6.11 5.23 9.43
CA ALA A 31 7.07 4.98 8.36
C ALA A 31 7.38 6.25 7.55
N THR A 32 6.35 6.97 7.10
CA THR A 32 6.52 8.23 6.35
C THR A 32 7.22 9.29 7.19
N GLY A 33 6.88 9.42 8.47
CA GLY A 33 7.55 10.36 9.38
C GLY A 33 9.03 10.02 9.57
N TYR A 34 9.36 8.73 9.73
CA TYR A 34 10.74 8.26 9.81
C TYR A 34 11.53 8.55 8.52
N GLU A 35 10.95 8.23 7.37
CA GLU A 35 11.58 8.46 6.06
C GLU A 35 11.82 9.96 5.82
N LEU A 36 10.84 10.81 6.15
CA LEU A 36 10.97 12.25 6.02
C LEU A 36 12.11 12.79 6.90
N LEU A 37 12.21 12.33 8.15
CA LEU A 37 13.32 12.70 9.04
C LEU A 37 14.67 12.22 8.48
N HIS A 38 14.71 11.04 7.86
CA HIS A 38 15.92 10.50 7.25
C HIS A 38 16.38 11.37 6.07
N VAL A 39 15.48 11.71 5.14
CA VAL A 39 15.77 12.58 3.98
C VAL A 39 16.21 13.97 4.41
N VAL A 40 15.55 14.55 5.42
CA VAL A 40 15.92 15.86 5.99
C VAL A 40 17.33 15.83 6.57
N ARG A 41 17.67 14.80 7.35
CA ARG A 41 19.02 14.65 7.94
C ARG A 41 20.10 14.37 6.89
N ALA A 42 19.76 13.66 5.82
CA ALA A 42 20.68 13.37 4.72
C ALA A 42 20.93 14.58 3.80
N GLY A 43 20.28 15.73 4.05
CA GLY A 43 20.42 16.94 3.24
C GLY A 43 19.68 16.87 1.90
N GLY A 44 18.85 15.85 1.67
CA GLY A 44 18.13 15.63 0.41
C GLY A 44 17.02 16.64 0.11
N VAL A 45 16.76 17.58 1.03
CA VAL A 45 15.75 18.63 0.88
C VAL A 45 16.25 19.78 -0.01
N ALA A 46 17.57 19.98 -0.06
CA ALA A 46 18.19 21.03 -0.87
C ALA A 46 18.24 20.59 -2.34
N GLY A 47 17.19 20.91 -3.11
CA GLY A 47 17.04 20.54 -4.53
C GLY A 47 15.72 19.83 -4.85
N GLU A 48 14.90 19.55 -3.84
CA GLU A 48 13.62 18.87 -4.02
C GLU A 48 12.61 19.74 -4.79
N ASN A 49 11.90 19.14 -5.74
CA ASN A 49 10.86 19.83 -6.48
C ASN A 49 9.54 19.80 -5.70
N TRP A 50 9.36 20.81 -4.86
CA TRP A 50 8.16 20.98 -4.03
C TRP A 50 6.84 20.99 -4.82
N THR A 51 6.86 21.46 -6.07
CA THR A 51 5.68 21.43 -6.93
C THR A 51 5.34 20.00 -7.37
N ALA A 52 6.34 19.24 -7.82
CA ALA A 52 6.15 17.84 -8.20
C ALA A 52 5.69 16.99 -6.99
N LEU A 53 6.28 17.21 -5.81
CA LEU A 53 5.88 16.55 -4.57
C LEU A 53 4.42 16.88 -4.21
N GLY A 54 4.02 18.14 -4.31
CA GLY A 54 2.63 18.55 -4.06
C GLY A 54 1.63 17.89 -5.01
N VAL A 55 1.96 17.83 -6.32
CA VAL A 55 1.12 17.16 -7.32
C VAL A 55 1.04 15.66 -7.03
N ALA A 56 2.18 14.99 -6.83
CA ALA A 56 2.21 13.56 -6.53
C ALA A 56 1.44 13.22 -5.25
N PHE A 57 1.53 14.08 -4.22
CA PHE A 57 0.76 13.93 -2.99
C PHE A 57 -0.74 14.00 -3.23
N VAL A 58 -1.22 15.01 -3.95
CA VAL A 58 -2.66 15.17 -4.27
C VAL A 58 -3.16 14.02 -5.15
N THR A 59 -2.43 13.66 -6.19
CA THR A 59 -2.79 12.54 -7.08
C THR A 59 -2.84 11.21 -6.32
N SER A 60 -1.88 10.96 -5.42
CA SER A 60 -1.85 9.77 -4.57
C SER A 60 -3.02 9.76 -3.58
N ALA A 61 -3.34 10.88 -2.94
CA ALA A 61 -4.46 10.99 -2.01
C ALA A 61 -5.82 10.69 -2.67
N ILE A 62 -6.06 11.26 -3.86
CA ILE A 62 -7.29 11.00 -4.62
C ILE A 62 -7.35 9.52 -5.03
N THR A 63 -6.26 8.99 -5.58
CA THR A 63 -6.19 7.60 -6.03
C THR A 63 -6.41 6.63 -4.86
N ALA A 64 -5.79 6.88 -3.71
CA ALA A 64 -5.96 6.07 -2.51
C ALA A 64 -7.43 6.04 -2.06
N PHE A 65 -8.10 7.18 -2.00
CA PHE A 65 -9.52 7.23 -1.61
C PHE A 65 -10.42 6.44 -2.58
N VAL A 66 -10.23 6.62 -3.89
CA VAL A 66 -10.99 5.91 -4.92
C VAL A 66 -10.75 4.40 -4.83
N VAL A 67 -9.49 3.98 -4.72
CA VAL A 67 -9.11 2.56 -4.65
C VAL A 67 -9.63 1.91 -3.37
N VAL A 68 -9.54 2.57 -2.21
CA VAL A 68 -10.05 2.01 -0.94
C VAL A 68 -11.56 1.80 -1.03
N LYS A 69 -12.31 2.79 -1.52
CA LYS A 69 -13.76 2.66 -1.71
C LYS A 69 -14.11 1.50 -2.65
N TRP A 70 -13.40 1.41 -3.79
CA TRP A 70 -13.60 0.34 -4.75
C TRP A 70 -13.25 -1.03 -4.17
N LEU A 71 -12.14 -1.14 -3.44
CA LEU A 71 -11.67 -2.38 -2.85
C LEU A 71 -12.65 -2.93 -1.81
N LEU A 72 -13.17 -2.06 -0.93
CA LEU A 72 -14.18 -2.46 0.05
C LEU A 72 -15.44 -3.00 -0.63
N ALA A 73 -15.90 -2.37 -1.72
CA ALA A 73 -17.04 -2.86 -2.50
C ALA A 73 -16.73 -4.18 -3.23
N TYR A 74 -15.52 -4.34 -3.77
CA TYR A 74 -15.10 -5.55 -4.47
C TYR A 74 -15.03 -6.77 -3.54
N ILE A 75 -14.46 -6.61 -2.34
CA ILE A 75 -14.27 -7.70 -1.37
C ILE A 75 -15.61 -8.24 -0.85
N GLN A 76 -16.68 -7.44 -0.87
CA GLN A 76 -18.02 -7.89 -0.50
C GLN A 76 -18.58 -8.95 -1.47
N THR A 77 -18.19 -8.90 -2.74
CA THR A 77 -18.77 -9.73 -3.82
C THR A 77 -17.80 -10.74 -4.40
N HIS A 78 -16.48 -10.51 -4.29
CA HIS A 78 -15.45 -11.31 -4.96
C HIS A 78 -14.43 -11.91 -3.99
N ARG A 79 -13.84 -13.04 -4.38
CA ARG A 79 -12.79 -13.73 -3.60
C ARG A 79 -11.40 -13.13 -3.91
N PHE A 80 -10.49 -13.17 -2.93
CA PHE A 80 -9.11 -12.68 -3.06
C PHE A 80 -8.21 -13.44 -4.05
N THR A 81 -8.71 -14.49 -4.71
CA THR A 81 -7.94 -15.40 -5.58
C THR A 81 -7.22 -14.65 -6.71
N VAL A 82 -7.88 -13.69 -7.36
CA VAL A 82 -7.28 -12.89 -8.44
C VAL A 82 -6.06 -12.11 -7.94
N PHE A 83 -6.15 -11.56 -6.74
CA PHE A 83 -5.07 -10.80 -6.11
C PHE A 83 -3.85 -11.68 -5.78
N SER A 84 -4.10 -12.92 -5.36
CA SER A 84 -3.03 -13.90 -5.11
C SER A 84 -2.29 -14.30 -6.39
N ILE A 85 -3.03 -14.56 -7.47
CA ILE A 85 -2.43 -14.93 -8.77
C ILE A 85 -1.60 -13.78 -9.33
N TYR A 86 -2.14 -12.55 -9.29
CA TYR A 86 -1.40 -11.34 -9.71
C TYR A 86 -0.06 -11.19 -8.97
N ARG A 87 -0.05 -11.39 -7.64
CA ARG A 87 1.18 -11.30 -6.84
C ARG A 87 2.19 -12.38 -7.17
N ILE A 88 1.76 -13.62 -7.41
CA ILE A 88 2.66 -14.72 -7.81
C ILE A 88 3.28 -14.42 -9.18
N GLY A 89 2.47 -14.03 -10.16
CA GLY A 89 2.95 -13.67 -11.49
C GLY A 89 3.95 -12.51 -11.47
N LEU A 90 3.62 -11.44 -10.73
CA LEU A 90 4.51 -10.28 -10.58
C LEU A 90 5.81 -10.65 -9.82
N GLY A 91 5.71 -11.49 -8.78
CA GLY A 91 6.88 -11.98 -8.05
C GLY A 91 7.82 -12.80 -8.93
N VAL A 92 7.27 -13.69 -9.76
CA VAL A 92 8.06 -14.44 -10.75
C VAL A 92 8.68 -13.51 -11.78
N ALA A 93 7.92 -12.54 -12.29
CA ALA A 93 8.43 -11.56 -13.24
C ALA A 93 9.62 -10.76 -12.65
N LEU A 94 9.50 -10.28 -11.40
CA LEU A 94 10.59 -9.59 -10.71
C LEU A 94 11.81 -10.49 -10.52
N LEU A 95 11.64 -11.76 -10.12
CA LEU A 95 12.75 -12.69 -9.94
C LEU A 95 13.53 -12.97 -11.23
N VAL A 96 12.83 -12.97 -12.38
CA VAL A 96 13.46 -13.13 -13.69
C VAL A 96 14.13 -11.83 -14.16
N LEU A 97 13.56 -10.66 -13.83
CA LEU A 97 14.12 -9.36 -14.21
C LEU A 97 15.33 -8.95 -13.37
N LEU A 98 15.37 -9.34 -12.09
CA LEU A 98 16.42 -8.96 -11.14
C LEU A 98 17.85 -9.32 -11.60
N PRO A 99 18.13 -10.52 -12.17
CA PRO A 99 19.45 -10.81 -12.74
C PRO A 99 19.74 -10.06 -14.06
N ALA A 100 18.74 -9.45 -14.71
CA ALA A 100 18.92 -8.65 -15.92
C ALA A 100 19.40 -7.21 -15.63
N GLY A 101 19.60 -6.84 -14.36
CA GLY A 101 20.18 -5.56 -13.97
C GLY A 101 19.21 -4.37 -13.94
N PHE A 102 17.91 -4.65 -13.84
CA PHE A 102 16.87 -3.67 -13.52
C PHE A 102 16.67 -3.54 -12.01
#